data_AF-A0A2V8KSR8-F1
#
_entry.id   AF-A0A2V8KSR8-F1
#
_cell.length_a   1.000
_cell.length_b   1.000
_cell.length_c   1.000
_cell.angle_alpha   90.00
_cell.angle_beta   90.00
_cell.angle_gamma   90.00
#
_symmetry.space_group_name_H-M   'P 1'
#
loop_
_entity.id
_entity.type
_entity.pdbx_description
1 polymer ?
#
loop_
_entity_poly.entity_id
_entity_poly.type
_entity_poly.pdbx_seq_one_letter_code
_entity_poly.pdbx_strand_id
1 'polypeptide(L)'
;MEKNELFALQRAGTIEALCGGNIATESINATHVVRMAEALEKHYGIPKSALDFYYVHAHVEEDHSERAVRILTELCITEATQKTGLLAMRRAITARRICVDGLMEAFVTNVQKQRS
;
A
#
# COMPACT_ATOMS: atom_id res chain seq x y z
N MET A 1 3.21 -3.68 -18.06
CA MET A 1 2.92 -3.12 -16.71
C MET A 1 1.56 -2.41 -16.65
N GLU A 2 0.71 -2.48 -17.68
CA GLU A 2 -0.55 -1.71 -17.81
C GLU A 2 -1.72 -2.23 -16.94
N LYS A 3 -1.57 -3.34 -16.21
CA LYS A 3 -2.65 -4.02 -15.49
C LYS A 3 -2.41 -4.16 -13.98
N ASN A 4 -1.99 -3.10 -13.30
CA ASN A 4 -2.00 -3.07 -11.83
C ASN A 4 -3.30 -2.40 -11.36
N GLU A 5 -4.01 -3.06 -10.46
CA GLU A 5 -5.25 -2.55 -9.84
C GLU A 5 -5.08 -1.16 -9.24
N LEU A 6 -3.93 -0.84 -8.64
CA LEU A 6 -3.64 0.49 -8.09
C LEU A 6 -3.60 1.56 -9.18
N PHE A 7 -2.97 1.28 -10.33
CA PHE A 7 -2.98 2.19 -11.47
C PHE A 7 -4.37 2.35 -12.09
N ALA A 8 -5.20 1.30 -12.04
CA ALA A 8 -6.58 1.38 -12.49
C ALA A 8 -7.40 2.30 -11.58
N LEU A 9 -7.26 2.17 -10.25
CA LEU A 9 -7.93 3.03 -9.27
C LEU A 9 -7.50 4.51 -9.41
N GLN A 10 -6.21 4.78 -9.62
CA GLN A 10 -5.70 6.13 -9.85
C GLN A 10 -6.31 6.82 -11.09
N ARG A 11 -6.68 6.04 -12.12
CA ARG A 11 -7.29 6.55 -13.35
C ARG A 11 -8.83 6.54 -13.32
N ALA A 12 -9.45 5.85 -12.36
CA ALA A 12 -10.90 5.69 -12.31
C ALA A 12 -11.62 6.97 -11.90
N GLY A 13 -11.02 7.74 -10.99
CA GLY A 13 -11.60 8.98 -10.48
C GLY A 13 -10.88 9.47 -9.24
N THR A 14 -11.14 10.71 -8.84
CA THR A 14 -10.47 11.35 -7.70
C THR A 14 -10.77 10.62 -6.38
N ILE A 15 -12.02 10.18 -6.16
CA ILE A 15 -12.39 9.43 -4.94
C ILE A 15 -11.65 8.09 -4.92
N GLU A 16 -11.64 7.36 -6.04
CA GLU A 16 -10.96 6.08 -6.17
C GLU A 16 -9.46 6.20 -5.97
N ALA A 17 -8.85 7.24 -6.53
CA ALA A 17 -7.42 7.53 -6.38
C ALA A 17 -7.06 7.82 -4.92
N LEU A 18 -7.79 8.73 -4.26
CA LEU A 18 -7.52 9.13 -2.88
C LEU A 18 -7.80 8.01 -1.89
N CYS A 19 -8.94 7.31 -2.03
CA CYS A 19 -9.29 6.21 -1.15
C CYS A 19 -8.38 4.99 -1.39
N GLY A 20 -8.17 4.59 -2.64
CA GLY A 20 -7.34 3.43 -2.98
C GLY A 20 -5.86 3.66 -2.72
N GLY A 21 -5.32 4.81 -3.13
CA GLY A 21 -3.91 5.18 -2.98
C GLY A 21 -3.63 5.73 -1.59
N ASN A 22 -3.99 6.99 -1.35
CA ASN A 22 -3.54 7.71 -0.17
C ASN A 22 -4.05 7.13 1.15
N ILE A 23 -5.30 6.66 1.19
CA ILE A 23 -5.86 6.04 2.40
C ILE A 23 -5.43 4.57 2.50
N ALA A 24 -5.85 3.71 1.57
CA ALA A 24 -5.65 2.27 1.73
C ALA A 24 -4.19 1.80 1.55
N THR A 25 -3.33 2.57 0.87
CA THR A 25 -1.93 2.18 0.68
C THR A 25 -0.93 3.05 1.43
N GLU A 26 -1.00 4.37 1.29
CA GLU A 26 0.05 5.28 1.80
C GLU A 26 -0.07 5.52 3.31
N SER A 27 -1.28 5.57 3.87
CA SER A 27 -1.49 5.82 5.31
C SER A 27 -0.78 4.83 6.24
N ILE A 28 -0.55 3.59 5.79
CA ILE A 28 0.16 2.58 6.57
C ILE A 28 1.67 2.62 6.35
N ASN A 29 2.12 3.23 5.25
CA ASN A 29 3.51 3.13 4.86
C ASN A 29 4.42 3.86 5.83
N ALA A 30 4.02 5.03 6.37
CA ALA A 30 4.73 5.74 7.43
C ALA A 30 5.15 4.82 8.61
N THR A 31 4.30 3.85 8.95
CA THR A 31 4.62 2.84 9.98
C THR A 31 5.32 1.60 9.42
N HIS A 32 4.83 1.06 8.31
CA HIS A 32 5.27 -0.24 7.79
C HIS A 32 6.67 -0.19 7.18
N VAL A 33 7.00 0.87 6.42
CA VAL A 33 8.25 0.93 5.66
C VAL A 33 9.47 1.13 6.56
N VAL A 34 9.32 1.89 7.65
CA VAL A 34 10.38 2.04 8.66
C VAL A 34 10.69 0.71 9.32
N ARG A 35 9.66 -0.01 9.78
CA ARG A 35 9.82 -1.33 10.41
C ARG A 35 10.46 -2.35 9.47
N MET A 36 10.12 -2.27 8.19
CA MET A 36 10.72 -3.15 7.18
C MET A 36 12.20 -2.82 6.95
N ALA A 37 12.56 -1.53 6.85
CA ALA A 37 13.96 -1.11 6.75
C ALA A 37 14.77 -1.57 7.97
N GLU A 38 14.27 -1.32 9.18
CA GLU A 38 14.91 -1.77 10.42
C GLU A 38 15.11 -3.29 10.47
N ALA A 39 14.12 -4.07 9.99
CA ALA A 39 14.23 -5.52 9.92
C ALA A 39 15.29 -5.96 8.89
N LEU A 40 15.38 -5.29 7.73
CA LEU A 40 16.38 -5.58 6.70
C LEU A 40 17.80 -5.27 7.20
N GLU A 41 18.00 -4.17 7.93
CA GLU A 41 19.28 -3.88 8.58
C GLU A 41 19.63 -4.97 9.61
N LYS A 42 18.72 -5.21 10.55
CA LYS A 42 18.99 -6.06 11.72
C LYS A 42 19.15 -7.54 11.39
N HIS A 43 18.32 -8.06 10.50
CA HIS A 43 18.23 -9.51 10.26
C HIS A 43 18.90 -9.96 8.96
N TYR A 44 19.15 -9.04 8.03
CA TYR A 44 19.71 -9.35 6.72
C TYR A 44 20.99 -8.58 6.41
N GLY A 45 21.45 -7.69 7.32
CA GLY A 45 22.73 -6.98 7.19
C GLY A 45 22.77 -5.98 6.03
N ILE A 46 21.61 -5.56 5.54
CA ILE A 46 21.53 -4.59 4.44
C ILE A 46 22.00 -3.23 4.96
N PRO A 47 22.93 -2.54 4.27
CA PRO A 47 23.41 -1.24 4.73
C PRO A 47 22.31 -0.19 4.61
N LYS A 48 22.24 0.71 5.60
CA LYS A 48 21.26 1.80 5.66
C LYS A 48 21.19 2.64 4.38
N SER A 49 22.33 2.90 3.75
CA SER A 49 22.40 3.64 2.47
C SER A 49 21.65 2.97 1.32
N ALA A 50 21.46 1.64 1.36
CA ALA A 50 20.65 0.91 0.39
C ALA A 50 19.14 0.94 0.74
N LEU A 51 18.79 1.45 1.93
CA LEU A 51 17.43 1.51 2.47
C LEU A 51 16.90 2.95 2.59
N ASP A 52 17.66 3.95 2.13
CA ASP A 52 17.29 5.37 2.18
C ASP A 52 15.91 5.63 1.58
N PHE A 53 15.52 4.89 0.54
CA PHE A 53 14.17 4.95 -0.04
C PHE A 53 13.08 4.80 1.02
N TYR A 54 13.20 3.80 1.91
CA TYR A 54 12.20 3.51 2.94
C TYR A 54 12.16 4.60 4.00
N TYR A 55 13.32 5.08 4.45
CA TYR A 55 13.38 6.14 5.47
C TYR A 55 12.84 7.47 4.95
N VAL A 56 13.08 7.80 3.67
CA VAL A 56 12.54 9.02 3.06
C VAL A 56 11.04 8.90 2.80
N HIS A 57 10.57 7.78 2.25
CA HIS A 57 9.14 7.61 1.94
C HIS A 57 8.25 7.63 3.19
N ALA A 58 8.75 7.11 4.32
CA ALA A 58 8.00 7.13 5.58
C ALA A 58 7.53 8.53 5.98
N HIS A 59 8.37 9.55 5.80
CA HIS A 59 8.05 10.93 6.17
C HIS A 59 7.14 11.63 5.16
N VAL A 60 7.28 11.33 3.87
CA VAL A 60 6.48 11.99 2.82
C VAL A 60 5.04 11.50 2.80
N GLU A 61 4.81 10.22 3.13
CA GLU A 61 3.48 9.60 3.00
C GLU A 61 2.52 9.91 4.17
N GLU A 62 3.02 10.40 5.31
CA GLU A 62 2.18 10.87 6.42
C GLU A 62 1.30 12.05 5.98
N ASP A 63 1.93 13.07 5.38
CA ASP A 63 1.28 14.28 4.85
C ASP A 63 0.21 13.96 3.78
N HIS A 64 0.46 12.92 2.98
CA HIS A 64 -0.44 12.52 1.90
C HIS A 64 -1.79 12.03 2.44
N SER A 65 -1.76 11.21 3.50
CA SER A 65 -2.96 10.63 4.09
C SER A 65 -3.84 11.70 4.74
N GLU A 66 -3.24 12.65 5.47
CA GLU A 66 -3.98 13.75 6.09
C GLU A 66 -4.64 14.65 5.04
N ARG A 67 -3.91 14.97 3.97
CA ARG A 67 -4.46 15.75 2.86
C ARG A 67 -5.62 15.03 2.18
N ALA A 68 -5.50 13.72 1.97
CA ALA A 68 -6.56 12.91 1.40
C ALA A 68 -7.82 12.91 2.27
N VAL A 69 -7.68 12.79 3.60
CA VAL A 69 -8.82 12.87 4.54
C VAL A 69 -9.56 14.20 4.41
N ARG A 70 -8.83 15.33 4.36
CA ARG A 70 -9.45 16.66 4.18
C ARG A 70 -10.26 16.75 2.89
N ILE A 71 -9.68 16.34 1.76
CA ILE A 71 -10.36 16.38 0.45
C ILE A 71 -11.56 15.43 0.44
N LEU A 72 -11.41 14.22 0.98
CA LEU A 72 -12.49 13.23 1.02
C LEU A 72 -13.66 13.66 1.92
N THR A 73 -13.42 14.48 2.94
CA THR A 73 -14.49 15.05 3.77
C THR A 73 -15.41 15.97 2.96
N GLU A 74 -14.88 16.63 1.93
CA GLU A 74 -15.65 17.47 1.01
C GLU A 74 -16.29 16.67 -0.13
N LEU A 75 -15.62 15.63 -0.62
CA LEU A 75 -16.09 14.84 -1.78
C LEU A 75 -17.03 13.69 -1.42
N CYS A 76 -16.86 13.05 -0.25
CA CYS A 76 -17.61 11.87 0.17
C CYS A 76 -18.80 12.21 1.08
N ILE A 77 -19.57 13.24 0.71
CA ILE A 77 -20.72 13.73 1.50
C ILE A 77 -22.03 12.97 1.24
N THR A 78 -22.05 12.11 0.22
CA THR A 78 -23.22 11.25 -0.09
C THR A 78 -22.90 9.78 0.12
N GLU A 79 -23.93 8.98 0.39
CA GLU A 79 -23.79 7.52 0.51
C GLU A 79 -23.19 6.89 -0.75
N ALA A 80 -23.55 7.39 -1.94
CA ALA A 80 -23.01 6.92 -3.21
C ALA A 80 -21.49 7.14 -3.29
N THR A 81 -21.03 8.36 -3.01
CA THR A 81 -19.60 8.70 -3.01
C THR A 81 -18.81 7.93 -1.95
N GLN A 82 -19.41 7.71 -0.77
CA GLN A 82 -18.79 6.91 0.29
C GLN A 82 -18.65 5.44 -0.11
N LYS A 83 -19.69 4.86 -0.74
CA LYS A 83 -19.64 3.48 -1.27
C LYS A 83 -18.55 3.33 -2.33
N THR A 84 -18.40 4.30 -3.24
CA THR A 84 -17.31 4.31 -4.23
C THR A 84 -15.95 4.29 -3.54
N GLY A 85 -15.72 5.17 -2.55
CA GLY A 85 -14.46 5.21 -1.80
C GLY A 85 -14.18 3.91 -1.02
N LEU A 86 -15.19 3.36 -0.34
CA LEU A 86 -15.07 2.08 0.38
C LEU A 86 -14.73 0.92 -0.55
N LEU A 87 -15.33 0.87 -1.74
CA LEU A 87 -15.02 -0.16 -2.73
C LEU A 87 -13.58 -0.01 -3.24
N ALA A 88 -13.13 1.22 -3.53
CA ALA A 88 -11.75 1.48 -3.93
C ALA A 88 -10.74 1.04 -2.87
N MET A 89 -10.98 1.35 -1.59
CA MET A 89 -10.13 0.88 -0.48
C MET A 89 -10.04 -0.64 -0.42
N ARG A 90 -11.20 -1.33 -0.50
CA ARG A 90 -11.24 -2.80 -0.48
C ARG A 90 -10.42 -3.39 -1.62
N ARG A 91 -10.61 -2.87 -2.84
CA ARG A 91 -9.87 -3.32 -4.03
C ARG A 91 -8.36 -3.15 -3.86
N ALA A 92 -7.91 -1.99 -3.35
CA ALA A 92 -6.49 -1.73 -3.10
C ALA A 92 -5.89 -2.67 -2.04
N ILE A 93 -6.58 -2.88 -0.91
CA ILE A 93 -6.15 -3.80 0.14
C ILE A 93 -6.07 -5.23 -0.39
N THR A 94 -7.09 -5.68 -1.12
CA THR A 94 -7.11 -7.01 -1.73
C THR A 94 -5.97 -7.20 -2.72
N ALA A 95 -5.68 -6.21 -3.58
CA ALA A 95 -4.57 -6.29 -4.51
C ALA A 95 -3.21 -6.44 -3.80
N ARG A 96 -2.97 -5.69 -2.73
CA ARG A 96 -1.75 -5.84 -1.90
C ARG A 96 -1.69 -7.22 -1.26
N ARG A 97 -2.82 -7.72 -0.75
CA ARG A 97 -2.88 -9.03 -0.12
C ARG A 97 -2.54 -10.16 -1.09
N ILE A 98 -3.14 -10.14 -2.27
CA ILE A 98 -2.88 -11.14 -3.33
C ILE A 98 -1.40 -11.12 -3.75
N CYS A 99 -0.78 -9.94 -3.83
CA CYS A 99 0.64 -9.82 -4.13
C CYS A 99 1.51 -10.58 -3.09
N VAL A 100 1.24 -10.36 -1.80
CA VAL A 100 1.96 -11.03 -0.72
C VAL A 100 1.64 -12.53 -0.67
N ASP A 101 0.39 -12.93 -0.89
CA ASP A 101 0.01 -14.35 -0.94
C ASP A 101 0.77 -15.09 -2.06
N GLY A 102 0.92 -14.46 -3.24
CA GLY A 102 1.72 -15.00 -4.34
C GLY A 102 3.22 -15.14 -4.01
N LEU A 103 3.80 -14.18 -3.29
CA LEU A 103 5.19 -14.30 -2.82
C LEU A 103 5.35 -15.45 -1.82
N MET A 104 4.42 -15.59 -0.87
CA MET A 104 4.43 -16.68 0.11
C MET A 104 4.32 -18.05 -0.56
N GLU A 105 3.44 -18.18 -1.55
CA GLU A 105 3.30 -19.41 -2.32
C GLU A 105 4.62 -19.77 -3.05
N ALA A 106 5.21 -18.80 -3.76
CA ALA A 106 6.40 -19.01 -4.57
C ALA A 106 7.65 -19.35 -3.73
N PHE A 107 7.88 -18.65 -2.63
CA PHE A 107 9.16 -18.69 -1.92
C PHE A 107 9.13 -19.44 -0.58
N VAL A 108 7.95 -19.68 0.01
CA VAL A 108 7.83 -20.36 1.29
C VAL A 108 7.16 -21.72 1.11
N THR A 109 5.91 -21.73 0.67
CA THR A 109 5.10 -22.96 0.62
C THR A 109 5.64 -23.98 -0.40
N ASN A 110 5.96 -23.55 -1.62
CA ASN A 110 6.46 -24.46 -2.65
C ASN A 110 7.89 -24.95 -2.35
N VAL A 111 8.72 -24.13 -1.72
CA VAL A 111 10.06 -24.53 -1.27
C VAL A 111 10.00 -25.57 -0.16
N GLN A 112 9.03 -25.46 0.77
CA GLN A 112 8.82 -26.46 1.81
C GLN A 112 8.36 -27.80 1.23
N LYS A 113 7.44 -27.81 0.25
CA LYS A 113 6.99 -29.03 -0.43
C LYS A 113 8.09 -29.77 -1.21
N GLN A 114 9.09 -29.05 -1.72
CA GLN A 114 10.23 -29.68 -2.41
C GLN A 114 11.26 -30.30 -1.44
N ARG A 115 11.20 -29.95 -0.16
CA ARG A 115 12.12 -30.43 0.89
C ARG A 115 11.54 -31.55 1.76
N SER A 116 10.25 -31.84 1.63
CA SER A 116 9.51 -32.92 2.29
C SER A 116 9.37 -34.13 1.38
#